data_AF-A0AAU4EHA8-F1
#
_entry.id   AF-A0AAU4EHA8-F1
#
_cell.length_a   1.000
_cell.length_b   1.000
_cell.length_c   1.000
_cell.angle_alpha   90.00
_cell.angle_beta   90.00
_cell.angle_gamma   90.00
#
_symmetry.space_group_name_H-M   'P 1'
#
loop_
_entity.id
_entity.type
_entity.pdbx_description
1 polymer ?
#
loop_
_entity_poly.entity_id
_entity_poly.type
_entity_poly.pdbx_seq_one_letter_code
_entity_poly.pdbx_strand_id
1 'polypeptide(L)' 'MTHHPDMDELATKGEDESFEALASRLIDEYGTERRDDVEAAVAAERRRLDEAEVRSFLPVLVERAVRDRLEQA' A
#
# COMPACT_ATOMS: atom_id res chain seq x y z
N MET A 1 -15.05 -31.02 7.78
CA MET A 1 -13.71 -30.63 7.29
C MET A 1 -13.61 -29.13 7.51
N THR A 2 -12.89 -28.72 8.55
CA THR A 2 -12.71 -27.33 8.91
C THR A 2 -11.82 -26.70 7.85
N HIS A 3 -12.35 -25.76 7.08
CA HIS A 3 -11.56 -24.94 6.16
C HIS A 3 -10.54 -24.19 7.02
N HIS A 4 -9.29 -24.65 7.04
CA HIS A 4 -8.19 -23.84 7.56
C HIS A 4 -7.93 -22.83 6.44
N PRO A 5 -8.20 -21.53 6.64
CA PRO A 5 -7.80 -20.55 5.65
C PRO A 5 -6.28 -20.66 5.48
N ASP A 6 -5.83 -20.74 4.23
CA ASP A 6 -4.40 -20.77 3.92
C ASP A 6 -3.76 -19.53 4.54
N MET A 7 -2.63 -19.70 5.25
CA MET A 7 -1.96 -18.59 5.93
C MET A 7 -1.59 -17.46 4.97
N ASP A 8 -1.40 -17.79 3.68
CA ASP A 8 -1.18 -16.85 2.59
C ASP A 8 -2.43 -15.99 2.25
N GLU A 9 -3.64 -16.56 2.33
CA GLU A 9 -4.89 -15.79 2.13
C GLU A 9 -5.11 -14.78 3.27
N LEU A 10 -4.76 -15.15 4.50
CA LEU A 10 -4.85 -14.26 5.67
C LEU A 10 -3.80 -13.14 5.62
N ALA A 11 -2.58 -13.46 5.19
CA ALA A 11 -1.53 -12.48 4.97
C ALA A 11 -1.94 -11.47 3.89
N THR A 12 -2.43 -11.96 2.75
CA THR A 12 -2.88 -11.11 1.63
C THR A 12 -4.03 -10.18 2.05
N LYS A 13 -5.01 -10.68 2.83
CA LYS A 13 -6.09 -9.86 3.37
C LYS A 13 -5.61 -8.79 4.34
N GLY A 14 -4.69 -9.13 5.24
CA GLY A 14 -4.11 -8.15 6.18
C GLY A 14 -3.28 -7.08 5.47
N GLU A 15 -2.63 -7.45 4.36
CA GLU A 15 -1.93 -6.51 3.48
C GLU A 15 -2.91 -5.57 2.78
N ASP A 16 -4.01 -6.09 2.22
CA ASP A 16 -5.06 -5.28 1.59
C ASP A 16 -5.64 -4.23 2.56
N GLU A 17 -6.00 -4.64 3.78
CA GLU A 17 -6.51 -3.74 4.81
C GLU A 17 -5.47 -2.67 5.21
N SER A 18 -4.18 -3.02 5.19
CA SER A 18 -3.09 -2.09 5.50
C SER A 18 -2.90 -1.02 4.40
N PHE A 19 -3.04 -1.41 3.13
CA PHE A 19 -2.95 -0.47 2.00
C PHE A 19 -4.16 0.45 1.92
N GLU A 20 -5.37 -0.03 2.22
CA GLU A 20 -6.56 0.82 2.31
C GLU A 20 -6.43 1.86 3.42
N ALA A 21 -5.93 1.45 4.60
CA ALA A 21 -5.67 2.37 5.71
C ALA A 21 -4.61 3.42 5.34
N LEU A 22 -3.57 3.05 4.59
CA LEU A 22 -2.54 3.96 4.08
C LEU A 22 -3.13 4.97 3.09
N ALA A 23 -3.88 4.51 2.10
CA ALA A 23 -4.53 5.37 1.10
C ALA A 23 -5.47 6.38 1.78
N SER A 24 -6.26 5.93 2.75
CA SER A 24 -7.16 6.81 3.51
C SER A 24 -6.40 7.93 4.23
N ARG A 25 -5.29 7.62 4.90
CA ARG A 25 -4.45 8.64 5.57
C ARG A 25 -3.84 9.63 4.58
N LEU A 26 -3.36 9.16 3.43
CA LEU A 26 -2.79 10.02 2.40
C LEU A 26 -3.85 10.91 1.76
N ILE A 27 -5.08 10.42 1.57
CA ILE A 27 -6.20 11.23 1.09
C ILE A 27 -6.56 12.33 2.10
N ASP A 28 -6.57 12.01 3.39
CA ASP A 28 -6.83 12.99 4.45
C ASP A 28 -5.71 14.05 4.52
N GLU A 29 -4.45 13.67 4.25
CA GLU A 29 -3.28 14.58 4.29
C GLU A 29 -3.18 15.47 3.05
N TYR A 30 -3.37 14.91 1.86
CA TYR A 30 -3.17 15.60 0.57
C TYR A 30 -4.47 16.19 -0.02
N GLY A 31 -5.61 15.94 0.60
CA GLY A 31 -6.91 16.43 0.15
C GLY A 31 -7.65 15.43 -0.75
N THR A 32 -8.98 15.45 -0.65
CA THR A 32 -9.85 14.54 -1.40
C THR A 32 -9.81 14.78 -2.91
N GLU A 33 -9.40 15.96 -3.36
CA GLU A 33 -9.15 16.30 -4.75
C GLU A 33 -7.99 15.52 -5.37
N ARG A 34 -7.09 14.95 -4.55
CA ARG A 34 -5.95 14.12 -4.98
C ARG A 34 -6.21 12.62 -4.83
N ARG A 35 -7.44 12.21 -4.52
CA ARG A 35 -7.78 10.79 -4.27
C ARG A 35 -7.30 9.86 -5.38
N ASP A 36 -7.64 10.17 -6.63
CA ASP A 36 -7.31 9.30 -7.77
C ASP A 36 -5.79 9.17 -7.96
N ASP A 37 -5.04 10.25 -7.71
CA ASP A 37 -3.58 10.27 -7.78
C ASP A 37 -2.95 9.42 -6.65
N VAL A 38 -3.50 9.51 -5.44
CA VAL A 38 -3.06 8.73 -4.27
C VAL A 38 -3.32 7.24 -4.49
N GLU A 39 -4.52 6.87 -4.93
CA GLU A 39 -4.88 5.48 -5.20
C GLU A 39 -4.01 4.89 -6.32
N ALA A 40 -3.76 5.65 -7.38
CA ALA A 40 -2.87 5.23 -8.46
C ALA A 40 -1.41 5.03 -7.99
N ALA A 41 -0.90 5.91 -7.13
CA ALA A 41 0.43 5.80 -6.55
C ALA A 41 0.58 4.56 -5.65
N VAL A 42 -0.40 4.31 -4.77
CA VAL A 42 -0.43 3.13 -3.89
C VAL A 42 -0.47 1.83 -4.72
N ALA A 43 -1.29 1.79 -5.78
CA ALA A 43 -1.38 0.62 -6.66
C ALA A 43 -0.11 0.37 -7.49
N ALA A 44 0.61 1.42 -7.89
CA ALA A 44 1.87 1.31 -8.60
C ALA A 44 2.99 0.77 -7.70
N GLU A 45 3.09 1.29 -6.47
CA GLU A 45 4.11 0.85 -5.52
C GLU A 45 3.82 -0.55 -4.98
N ARG A 46 2.54 -0.93 -4.79
CA ARG A 46 2.16 -2.31 -4.46
C ARG A 46 2.65 -3.30 -5.52
N ARG A 47 2.46 -3.00 -6.81
CA ARG A 47 2.95 -3.84 -7.92
C ARG A 47 4.46 -3.94 -7.95
N ARG A 48 5.16 -2.84 -7.69
CA ARG A 48 6.62 -2.81 -7.62
C ARG A 48 7.18 -3.65 -6.49
N LEU A 49 6.44 -3.77 -5.39
CA LEU A 49 6.87 -4.46 -4.18
C LEU A 49 6.41 -5.90 -4.09
N ASP A 50 5.43 -6.31 -4.90
CA ASP A 50 5.09 -7.72 -5.10
C ASP A 50 6.23 -8.50 -5.79
N GLU A 51 7.14 -7.80 -6.48
CA GLU A 51 8.38 -8.38 -7.03
C GLU A 51 9.50 -8.56 -5.97
N ALA A 52 9.35 -7.98 -4.76
CA ALA A 52 10.36 -8.03 -3.72
C ALA A 52 9.99 -9.04 -2.62
N GLU A 53 10.82 -10.08 -2.46
CA GLU A 53 10.65 -11.24 -1.56
C GLU A 53 10.57 -10.91 -0.05
N VAL A 54 10.52 -9.65 0.37
CA VAL A 54 10.50 -9.22 1.78
C VAL A 54 9.33 -8.28 2.06
N ARG A 55 8.16 -8.88 2.33
CA ARG A 55 6.87 -8.19 2.52
C ARG A 55 6.73 -7.37 3.82
N SER A 56 7.60 -7.59 4.80
CA SER A 56 7.47 -7.02 6.16
C SER A 56 7.83 -5.53 6.29
N PHE A 57 8.56 -4.97 5.32
CA PHE A 57 9.05 -3.58 5.36
C PHE A 57 8.55 -2.73 4.21
N LEU A 58 7.71 -3.30 3.34
CA LEU A 58 7.18 -2.65 2.16
C LEU A 58 6.49 -1.31 2.46
N PRO A 59 5.63 -1.17 3.50
CA PRO A 59 4.91 0.09 3.73
C PRO A 59 5.84 1.29 3.98
N VAL A 60 6.93 1.09 4.72
CA VAL A 60 7.90 2.15 5.03
C VAL A 60 8.69 2.55 3.79
N LEU A 61 9.01 1.58 2.91
CA LEU A 61 9.71 1.83 1.65
C LEU A 61 8.82 2.58 0.65
N VAL A 62 7.52 2.22 0.58
CA VAL A 62 6.52 2.97 -0.20
C VAL A 62 6.42 4.40 0.28
N GLU A 63 6.23 4.59 1.59
CA GLU A 63 6.02 5.92 2.16
C GLU A 63 7.18 6.86 1.82
N ARG A 64 8.41 6.36 1.95
CA ARG A 64 9.61 7.15 1.61
C ARG A 64 9.69 7.49 0.12
N ALA A 65 9.43 6.53 -0.76
CA ALA A 65 9.48 6.75 -2.20
C ALA A 65 8.42 7.75 -2.68
N VAL A 66 7.22 7.72 -2.08
CA VAL A 66 6.14 8.67 -2.37
C VAL A 66 6.53 10.09 -1.95
N ARG A 67 7.07 10.25 -0.73
CA ARG A 67 7.55 11.56 -0.23
C ARG A 67 8.62 12.17 -1.14
N ASP A 68 9.66 11.40 -1.46
CA ASP A 68 10.77 11.87 -2.32
C ASP A 68 10.27 12.35 -3.69
N ARG A 69 9.24 11.71 -4.24
CA ARG A 69 8.69 12.06 -5.56
C ARG A 69 7.83 13.34 -5.53
N LEU A 70 7.11 13.57 -4.43
CA LEU A 70 6.29 14.77 -4.25
C LEU A 70 7.14 16.00 -3.92
N GLU A 71 8.28 15.84 -3.25
CA GLU A 71 9.21 16.93 -2.98
C GLU A 71 10.00 17.39 -4.23
N GLN A 72 10.11 16.54 -5.25
CA GLN A 72 10.81 16.84 -6.50
C GLN A 72 9.91 17.32 -7.65
N ALA A 73 8.59 17.38 -7.44
CA ALA A 73 7.60 17.84 -8.42
C ALA A 73 7.17 19.30 -8.17
#